data_AF-A0AAD1B7D3-F1
#
_entry.id   AF-A0AAD1B7D3-F1
#
_cell.length_a   1.000
_cell.length_b   1.000
_cell.length_c   1.000
_cell.angle_alpha   90.00
_cell.angle_beta   90.00
_cell.angle_gamma   90.00
#
_symmetry.space_group_name_H-M   'P 1'
#
loop_
_entity.id
_entity.type
_entity.pdbx_description
1 polymer ?
#
loop_
_entity_poly.entity_id
_entity_poly.type
_entity_poly.pdbx_seq_one_letter_code
_entity_poly.pdbx_strand_id
1 'polypeptide(L)'
;MPNSNKDLPGALYTPGPPSSRSDWRMKACNGIAYVATNSANGKQYVGVTRRKLKERVSAHLDTARRGKGGPLSIWEAIRKYGIQAFNFYELARASTLGELSDIERDLISRLGSLAPDGYNQNRGGAVAPCGEVYFLEGREFWGLSEVADYYGLVEITVHVRVRAGWSLEQAAGITPPPKRTRSGKSFQVAGLTFPSEKSLCDYFGVDPCTFRQRVQWCNWGVDEALGLVERDNPHKLVLADQEYDGLADACRSLGKPLEKVRSRLASGWSHLEAFDLEPRAPLQQQPVVRSRRKDDFFPVLIAGEQFCSGVQIARHFGLEVATVSYRIRRSWTPEEVAGIRPREALSSRSKQVEVAGVHYPSMAIACRTLKVQLRTVNSRLRYGWSIEAAFGFKEHVVIQHVYVITHPDQSESVTHNLVDFCRTYGIPNQGNLALTIDTPGRRCFGYKARRASVEEVTRYVDRLRESPELEVVYENAPLA
;
A
#
# COMPACT_ATOMS: atom_id res chain seq x y z
N MET A 1 34.55 -31.19 -1.62
CA MET A 1 35.41 -30.02 -1.28
C MET A 1 34.53 -28.99 -0.58
N PRO A 2 34.99 -28.40 0.53
CA PRO A 2 34.15 -28.20 1.72
C PRO A 2 33.36 -26.88 1.75
N ASN A 3 32.30 -26.90 2.57
CA ASN A 3 31.44 -25.80 2.98
C ASN A 3 32.24 -24.58 3.48
N SER A 4 31.97 -23.41 2.92
CA SER A 4 32.43 -22.12 3.47
C SER A 4 31.28 -21.43 4.20
N ASN A 5 31.08 -21.88 5.44
CA ASN A 5 30.48 -21.07 6.49
C ASN A 5 31.46 -19.91 6.73
N LYS A 6 31.09 -18.67 6.38
CA LYS A 6 31.88 -17.49 6.77
C LYS A 6 31.31 -16.94 8.07
N ASP A 7 32.03 -17.28 9.12
CA ASP A 7 31.96 -16.70 10.45
C ASP A 7 31.93 -15.16 10.37
N LEU A 8 30.92 -14.56 11.00
CA LEU A 8 30.99 -13.17 11.44
C LEU A 8 32.04 -13.09 12.55
N PRO A 9 33.00 -12.15 12.52
CA PRO A 9 33.96 -12.01 13.60
C PRO A 9 33.21 -11.58 14.86
N GLY A 10 33.21 -12.47 15.86
CA GLY A 10 32.79 -12.15 17.21
C GLY A 10 33.61 -10.97 17.71
N ALA A 11 32.94 -9.85 17.97
CA ALA A 11 33.53 -8.72 18.67
C ALA A 11 34.02 -9.23 20.03
N LEU A 12 35.34 -9.27 20.20
CA LEU A 12 35.99 -9.58 21.46
C LEU A 12 35.59 -8.52 22.48
N TYR A 13 34.65 -8.87 23.35
CA TYR A 13 34.25 -8.07 24.50
C TYR A 13 35.38 -8.12 25.53
N THR A 14 36.17 -7.05 25.60
CA THR A 14 37.09 -6.85 26.73
C THR A 14 36.29 -6.33 27.92
N PRO A 15 36.28 -7.03 29.07
CA PRO A 15 35.68 -6.48 30.27
C PRO A 15 36.50 -5.26 30.70
N GLY A 16 35.85 -4.09 30.74
CA GLY A 16 36.43 -2.87 31.28
C GLY A 16 36.85 -3.02 32.75
N PRO A 17 37.70 -2.11 33.26
CA PRO A 17 38.23 -2.19 34.61
C PRO A 17 37.10 -2.21 35.65
N PRO A 18 37.29 -2.85 36.82
CA PRO A 18 36.28 -2.90 37.87
C PRO A 18 36.04 -1.48 38.39
N SER A 19 35.02 -0.81 37.86
CA SER A 19 34.59 0.48 38.36
C SER A 19 34.07 0.30 39.78
N SER A 20 34.45 1.21 40.67
CA SER A 20 33.85 1.35 41.98
C SER A 20 32.34 1.49 41.77
N ARG A 21 31.60 0.39 42.00
CA ARG A 21 30.14 0.34 41.85
C ARG A 21 29.54 1.43 42.72
N SER A 22 29.23 2.57 42.12
CA SER A 22 28.45 3.61 42.77
C SER A 22 27.10 2.98 43.12
N ASP A 23 26.77 2.91 44.41
CA ASP A 23 25.53 2.30 44.86
C ASP A 23 24.35 3.00 44.16
N TRP A 24 23.61 2.24 43.35
CA TRP A 24 22.49 2.76 42.56
C TRP A 24 21.44 3.44 43.45
N ARG A 25 21.37 3.04 44.73
CA ARG A 25 20.44 3.61 45.71
C ARG A 25 20.68 5.09 45.96
N MET A 26 21.92 5.56 45.87
CA MET A 26 22.29 6.95 46.15
C MET A 26 22.15 7.88 44.93
N LYS A 27 21.77 7.36 43.76
CA LYS A 27 21.63 8.17 42.55
C LYS A 27 20.44 9.11 42.66
N ALA A 28 20.69 10.40 42.41
CA ALA A 28 19.66 11.42 42.38
C ALA A 28 18.63 11.16 41.27
N CYS A 29 17.34 11.39 41.57
CA CYS A 29 16.26 11.33 40.60
C CYS A 29 15.12 12.29 40.99
N ASN A 30 14.24 12.63 40.05
CA ASN A 30 12.97 13.28 40.34
C ASN A 30 11.85 12.22 40.30
N GLY A 31 11.87 11.32 41.28
CA GLY A 31 10.98 10.18 41.35
C GLY A 31 9.59 10.57 41.84
N ILE A 32 8.55 10.04 41.19
CA ILE A 32 7.15 10.18 41.61
C ILE A 32 6.60 8.77 41.86
N ALA A 33 6.10 8.54 43.07
CA ALA A 33 5.30 7.38 43.41
C ALA A 33 3.81 7.76 43.37
N TYR A 34 3.00 6.94 42.71
CA TYR A 34 1.58 7.21 42.50
C TYR A 34 0.73 5.95 42.68
N VAL A 35 -0.56 6.16 42.93
CA VAL A 35 -1.57 5.11 42.93
C VAL A 35 -2.57 5.33 41.80
N ALA A 36 -2.98 4.24 41.16
CA ALA A 36 -4.11 4.21 40.25
C ALA A 36 -5.24 3.38 40.87
N THR A 37 -6.37 4.00 41.15
CA THR A 37 -7.54 3.34 41.74
C THR A 37 -8.61 3.14 40.67
N ASN A 38 -9.04 1.90 40.49
CA ASN A 38 -10.16 1.60 39.60
C ASN A 38 -11.49 1.85 40.32
N SER A 39 -12.28 2.78 39.80
CA SER A 39 -13.58 3.15 40.36
C SER A 39 -14.63 2.04 40.22
N ALA A 40 -14.45 1.10 39.29
CA ALA A 40 -15.40 0.02 39.04
C ALA A 40 -15.33 -1.13 40.05
N ASN A 41 -14.17 -1.36 40.68
CA ASN A 41 -13.98 -2.50 41.59
C ASN A 41 -13.13 -2.19 42.84
N GLY A 42 -12.69 -0.94 43.03
CA GLY A 42 -11.88 -0.51 44.16
C GLY A 42 -10.41 -0.95 44.14
N LYS A 43 -10.00 -1.80 43.19
CA LYS A 43 -8.64 -2.34 43.13
C LYS A 43 -7.62 -1.26 42.77
N GLN A 44 -6.42 -1.40 43.32
CA GLN A 44 -5.36 -0.40 43.19
C GLN A 44 -4.11 -0.94 42.51
N TYR A 45 -3.39 -0.03 41.86
CA TYR A 45 -2.06 -0.24 41.31
C TYR A 45 -1.14 0.84 41.85
N VAL A 46 0.00 0.46 42.41
CA VAL A 46 1.08 1.37 42.79
C VAL A 46 2.13 1.32 41.70
N GLY A 47 2.62 2.48 41.27
CA GLY A 47 3.73 2.56 40.34
C GLY A 47 4.66 3.71 40.66
N VAL A 48 5.88 3.61 40.14
CA VAL A 48 6.87 4.69 40.19
C VAL A 48 7.22 5.18 38.78
N THR A 49 7.58 6.45 38.66
CA THR A 49 8.06 7.05 37.42
C THR A 49 9.09 8.15 37.73
N ARG A 50 10.03 8.36 36.80
CA ARG A 50 10.95 9.51 36.82
C ARG A 50 10.50 10.65 35.89
N ARG A 51 9.45 10.39 35.12
CA ARG A 51 8.80 11.34 34.21
C ARG A 51 7.57 11.95 34.87
N LYS A 52 6.96 12.96 34.24
CA LYS A 52 5.69 13.52 34.71
C LYS A 52 4.61 12.44 34.77
N LEU A 53 3.75 12.51 35.80
CA LEU A 53 2.67 11.52 35.99
C LEU A 53 1.77 11.39 34.75
N LYS A 54 1.40 12.51 34.11
CA LYS A 54 0.59 12.52 32.88
C LYS A 54 1.19 11.69 31.74
N GLU A 55 2.50 11.76 31.55
CA GLU A 55 3.20 10.98 30.52
C GLU A 55 3.19 9.49 30.84
N ARG A 56 3.34 9.13 32.12
CA ARG A 56 3.26 7.74 32.57
C ARG A 56 1.85 7.17 32.37
N VAL A 57 0.81 7.95 32.64
CA VAL A 57 -0.59 7.56 32.37
C VAL A 57 -0.80 7.29 30.87
N SER A 58 -0.32 8.18 30.00
CA SER A 58 -0.37 7.96 28.54
C SER A 58 0.37 6.69 28.13
N ALA A 59 1.54 6.42 28.72
CA ALA A 59 2.29 5.20 28.44
C ALA A 59 1.55 3.92 28.87
N HIS A 60 0.78 3.96 29.96
CA HIS A 60 -0.09 2.84 30.36
C HIS A 60 -1.19 2.57 29.33
N LEU A 61 -1.82 3.64 28.81
CA LEU A 61 -2.84 3.53 27.76
C LEU A 61 -2.27 2.93 26.46
N ASP A 62 -1.11 3.42 26.02
CA ASP A 62 -0.48 2.91 24.79
C ASP A 62 -0.03 1.46 24.94
N THR A 63 0.48 1.09 26.10
CA THR A 63 0.88 -0.30 26.40
C THR A 63 -0.34 -1.23 26.40
N ALA A 64 -1.46 -0.78 26.97
CA ALA A 64 -2.73 -1.52 26.95
C ALA A 64 -3.25 -1.71 25.53
N ARG A 65 -3.23 -0.66 24.69
CA ARG A 65 -3.64 -0.71 23.27
C ARG A 65 -2.81 -1.68 22.43
N ARG A 66 -1.52 -1.84 22.75
CA ARG A 66 -0.62 -2.81 22.11
C ARG A 66 -0.83 -4.26 22.58
N GLY A 67 -1.80 -4.52 23.46
CA GLY A 67 -2.11 -5.87 23.93
C GLY A 67 -1.07 -6.47 24.89
N LYS A 68 -0.18 -5.65 25.48
CA LYS A 68 0.80 -6.14 26.47
C LYS A 68 0.16 -6.36 27.85
N GLY A 69 0.79 -7.18 28.68
CA GLY A 69 0.36 -7.48 30.05
C GLY A 69 -0.33 -8.83 30.20
N GLY A 70 0.02 -9.57 31.26
CA GLY A 70 -0.63 -10.83 31.63
C GLY A 70 -1.93 -10.64 32.40
N PRO A 71 -2.57 -11.75 32.80
CA PRO A 71 -3.79 -11.74 33.60
C PRO A 71 -3.65 -10.93 34.88
N LEU A 72 -4.71 -10.24 35.30
CA LEU A 72 -4.80 -9.39 36.49
C LEU A 72 -3.86 -8.17 36.50
N SER A 73 -3.26 -7.84 35.36
CA SER A 73 -2.42 -6.64 35.24
C SER A 73 -3.26 -5.36 35.09
N ILE A 74 -2.68 -4.22 35.45
CA ILE A 74 -3.31 -2.91 35.19
C ILE A 74 -3.65 -2.71 33.70
N TRP A 75 -2.84 -3.23 32.77
CA TRP A 75 -3.09 -3.06 31.33
C TRP A 75 -4.30 -3.86 30.85
N GLU A 76 -4.51 -5.07 31.38
CA GLU A 76 -5.73 -5.84 31.12
C GLU A 76 -6.95 -5.11 31.69
N ALA A 77 -6.85 -4.58 32.91
CA ALA A 77 -7.93 -3.83 33.52
C ALA A 77 -8.25 -2.52 32.78
N ILE A 78 -7.25 -1.81 32.26
CA ILE A 78 -7.45 -0.64 31.39
C ILE A 78 -8.17 -1.03 30.09
N ARG A 79 -7.85 -2.19 29.50
CA ARG A 79 -8.60 -2.68 28.32
C ARG A 79 -10.05 -3.02 28.65
N LYS A 80 -10.28 -3.59 29.83
CA LYS A 80 -11.62 -4.03 30.28
C LYS A 80 -12.54 -2.88 30.70
N TYR A 81 -12.04 -1.94 31.51
CA TYR A 81 -12.85 -0.87 32.11
C TYR A 81 -12.62 0.50 31.47
N GLY A 82 -11.61 0.64 30.61
CA GLY A 82 -11.17 1.91 30.06
C GLY A 82 -10.30 2.71 31.01
N ILE A 83 -9.43 3.57 30.48
CA ILE A 83 -8.55 4.42 31.29
C ILE A 83 -9.32 5.44 32.14
N GLN A 84 -10.53 5.82 31.71
CA GLN A 84 -11.40 6.77 32.42
C GLN A 84 -11.97 6.18 33.72
N ALA A 85 -11.98 4.85 33.88
CA ALA A 85 -12.36 4.22 35.14
C ALA A 85 -11.26 4.34 36.22
N PHE A 86 -10.03 4.75 35.85
CA PHE A 86 -8.89 4.85 36.74
C PHE A 86 -8.63 6.31 37.15
N ASN A 87 -8.55 6.52 38.46
CA ASN A 87 -8.10 7.78 39.04
C ASN A 87 -6.62 7.65 39.45
N PHE A 88 -5.78 8.56 38.99
CA PHE A 88 -4.34 8.56 39.27
C PHE A 88 -3.98 9.67 40.25
N TYR A 89 -3.37 9.32 41.38
CA TYR A 89 -2.96 10.26 42.43
C TYR A 89 -1.48 10.10 42.75
N GLU A 90 -0.75 11.21 42.78
CA GLU A 90 0.60 11.28 43.30
C GLU A 90 0.58 11.13 44.83
N LEU A 91 1.38 10.20 45.37
CA LEU A 91 1.43 9.90 46.81
C LEU A 91 2.72 10.39 47.46
N ALA A 92 3.84 10.31 46.74
CA ALA A 92 5.14 10.73 47.26
C ALA A 92 6.11 11.09 46.14
N ARG A 93 7.15 11.85 46.51
CA ARG A 93 8.31 12.12 45.67
C ARG A 93 9.56 11.56 46.32
N ALA A 94 10.52 11.18 45.49
CA ALA A 94 11.82 10.69 45.93
C ALA A 94 12.91 11.47 45.22
N SER A 95 13.96 11.79 45.99
CA SER A 95 15.17 12.45 45.51
C SER A 95 16.21 11.45 45.04
N THR A 96 16.08 10.16 45.41
CA THR A 96 17.02 9.11 45.01
C THR A 96 16.31 7.85 44.53
N LEU A 97 16.99 7.02 43.72
CA LEU A 97 16.43 5.75 43.24
C LEU A 97 16.17 4.76 44.37
N GLY A 98 17.04 4.74 45.40
CA GLY A 98 16.88 3.89 46.56
C GLY A 98 15.61 4.26 47.34
N GLU A 99 15.45 5.55 47.63
CA GLU A 99 14.25 6.09 48.27
C GLU A 99 12.98 5.78 47.46
N LEU A 100 13.01 5.97 46.14
CA LEU A 100 11.88 5.68 45.26
C LEU A 100 11.48 4.19 45.31
N SER A 101 12.48 3.31 45.32
CA SER A 101 12.28 1.86 45.43
C SER A 101 11.70 1.45 46.79
N ASP A 102 12.12 2.11 47.86
CA ASP A 102 11.64 1.82 49.21
C ASP A 102 10.20 2.30 49.40
N ILE A 103 9.87 3.49 48.87
CA ILE A 103 8.52 4.04 48.85
C ILE A 103 7.58 3.12 48.05
N GLU A 104 7.98 2.63 46.88
CA GLU A 104 7.14 1.72 46.08
C GLU A 104 6.76 0.48 46.88
N ARG A 105 7.74 -0.14 47.54
CA ARG A 105 7.56 -1.36 48.32
C ARG A 105 6.67 -1.13 49.54
N ASP A 106 6.86 -0.01 50.25
CA ASP A 106 6.01 0.39 51.38
C ASP A 106 4.55 0.58 50.92
N LEU A 107 4.34 1.32 49.83
CA LEU A 107 3.02 1.61 49.29
C LEU A 107 2.29 0.35 48.79
N ILE A 108 2.97 -0.55 48.06
CA ILE A 108 2.36 -1.81 47.62
C ILE A 108 1.90 -2.64 48.82
N SER A 109 2.73 -2.70 49.86
CA SER A 109 2.40 -3.44 51.09
C SER A 109 1.23 -2.80 51.84
N ARG A 110 1.24 -1.49 52.02
CA ARG A 110 0.22 -0.76 52.80
C ARG A 110 -1.14 -0.71 52.11
N LEU A 111 -1.16 -0.62 50.78
CA LEU A 111 -2.37 -0.53 49.98
C LEU A 111 -2.91 -1.88 49.54
N GLY A 112 -2.20 -2.99 49.83
CA GLY A 112 -2.62 -4.32 49.42
C GLY A 112 -2.77 -4.46 47.90
N SER A 113 -1.95 -3.76 47.12
CA SER A 113 -2.15 -3.61 45.68
C SER A 113 -1.62 -4.80 44.85
N LEU A 114 -1.14 -5.87 45.49
CA LEU A 114 -0.62 -7.07 44.85
C LEU A 114 -1.76 -7.93 44.26
N ALA A 115 -1.59 -8.48 43.07
CA ALA A 115 -2.53 -9.44 42.51
C ALA A 115 -2.61 -10.69 43.43
N PRO A 116 -3.82 -11.23 43.68
CA PRO A 116 -5.09 -10.95 42.97
C PRO A 116 -5.92 -9.77 43.51
N ASP A 117 -5.58 -9.22 44.67
CA ASP A 117 -6.39 -8.20 45.36
C ASP A 117 -6.19 -6.78 44.77
N GLY A 118 -5.04 -6.54 44.15
CA GLY A 118 -4.78 -5.38 43.31
C GLY A 118 -4.21 -5.75 41.93
N TYR A 119 -3.46 -4.82 41.34
CA TYR A 119 -2.93 -4.93 39.98
C TYR A 119 -1.40 -5.06 39.89
N ASN A 120 -0.67 -4.88 40.99
CA ASN A 120 0.77 -5.08 41.03
C ASN A 120 1.09 -6.57 40.91
N GLN A 121 2.00 -6.91 40.00
CA GLN A 121 2.39 -8.31 39.73
C GLN A 121 3.60 -8.76 40.56
N ASN A 122 4.26 -7.82 41.24
CA ASN A 122 5.39 -8.07 42.13
C ASN A 122 5.32 -7.13 43.35
N ARG A 123 6.12 -7.41 44.38
CA ARG A 123 6.17 -6.62 45.63
C ARG A 123 6.87 -5.26 45.51
N GLY A 124 7.13 -4.80 44.29
CA GLY A 124 8.02 -3.66 44.05
C GLY A 124 9.49 -4.00 44.31
N GLY A 125 10.35 -2.99 44.31
CA GLY A 125 11.79 -3.18 44.51
C GLY A 125 12.56 -3.55 43.24
N ALA A 126 11.87 -3.56 42.09
CA ALA A 126 12.47 -3.74 40.77
C ALA A 126 12.88 -2.38 40.15
N VAL A 127 13.35 -1.43 40.97
CA VAL A 127 14.17 -0.30 40.51
C VAL A 127 15.62 -0.78 40.29
N ALA A 128 15.80 -2.08 40.03
CA ALA A 128 16.98 -2.56 39.36
C ALA A 128 17.17 -1.70 38.11
N PRO A 129 18.40 -1.31 37.79
CA PRO A 129 18.68 -0.43 36.68
C PRO A 129 18.42 -1.22 35.39
N CYS A 130 17.17 -1.26 34.97
CA CYS A 130 16.73 -1.93 33.76
C CYS A 130 17.09 -1.05 32.56
N GLY A 131 18.36 -1.10 32.22
CA GLY A 131 18.93 -0.58 31.00
C GLY A 131 20.29 -1.26 30.81
N GLU A 132 20.60 -1.66 29.58
CA GLU A 132 21.97 -1.97 29.21
C GLU A 132 22.87 -0.80 29.65
N VAL A 133 24.01 -1.12 30.28
CA VAL A 133 24.99 -0.10 30.64
C VAL A 133 25.79 0.24 29.40
N TYR A 134 25.75 1.50 29.02
CA TYR A 134 26.42 2.07 27.88
C TYR A 134 27.63 2.86 28.36
N PHE A 135 28.80 2.59 27.78
CA PHE A 135 30.02 3.32 28.06
C PHE A 135 30.28 4.31 26.94
N LEU A 136 30.49 5.58 27.28
CA LEU A 136 30.72 6.61 26.29
C LEU A 136 31.56 7.75 26.89
N GLU A 137 32.66 8.10 26.21
CA GLU A 137 33.68 9.05 26.68
C GLU A 137 34.19 8.79 28.13
N GLY A 138 34.32 7.50 28.51
CA GLY A 138 34.77 7.12 29.85
C GLY A 138 33.73 7.28 30.96
N ARG A 139 32.46 7.54 30.61
CA ARG A 139 31.32 7.60 31.54
C ARG A 139 30.38 6.41 31.35
N GLU A 140 29.77 5.99 32.45
CA GLU A 140 28.77 4.92 32.50
C GLU A 140 27.34 5.48 32.47
N PHE A 141 26.57 5.09 31.47
CA PHE A 141 25.16 5.46 31.30
C PHE A 141 24.27 4.23 31.42
N TRP A 142 23.25 4.28 32.27
CA TRP A 142 22.36 3.16 32.56
C TRP A 142 21.09 3.28 31.69
N GLY A 143 21.26 2.94 30.41
CA GLY A 143 20.23 3.03 29.39
C GLY A 143 20.39 4.24 28.45
N LEU A 144 19.82 4.12 27.25
CA LEU A 144 19.88 5.16 26.21
C LEU A 144 19.15 6.45 26.59
N SER A 145 18.27 6.41 27.62
CA SER A 145 17.59 7.60 28.13
C SER A 145 18.56 8.54 28.85
N GLU A 146 19.48 7.99 29.65
CA GLU A 146 20.48 8.79 30.38
C GLU A 146 21.50 9.39 29.40
N VAL A 147 21.86 8.65 28.35
CA VAL A 147 22.65 9.17 27.23
C VAL A 147 21.92 10.35 26.57
N ALA A 148 20.63 10.20 26.27
CA ALA A 148 19.85 11.26 25.64
C ALA A 148 19.77 12.52 26.52
N ASP A 149 19.47 12.37 27.81
CA ASP A 149 19.37 13.48 28.75
C ASP A 149 20.71 14.23 28.90
N TYR A 150 21.83 13.50 28.99
CA TYR A 150 23.16 14.11 29.13
C TYR A 150 23.57 14.94 27.91
N TYR A 151 23.30 14.44 26.69
CA TYR A 151 23.61 15.14 25.44
C TYR A 151 22.51 16.10 24.98
N GLY A 152 21.46 16.31 25.77
CA GLY A 152 20.34 17.19 25.41
C GLY A 152 19.55 16.71 24.19
N LEU A 153 19.52 15.40 23.95
CA LEU A 153 18.79 14.77 22.85
C LEU A 153 17.45 14.22 23.33
N VAL A 154 16.51 14.07 22.39
CA VAL A 154 15.25 13.38 22.68
C VAL A 154 15.52 11.87 22.73
N GLU A 155 15.08 11.20 23.80
CA GLU A 155 15.24 9.76 24.03
C GLU A 155 14.87 8.90 22.80
N ILE A 156 13.81 9.25 22.08
CA ILE A 156 13.38 8.53 20.88
C ILE A 156 14.42 8.59 19.76
N THR A 157 15.15 9.70 19.63
CA THR A 157 16.15 9.92 18.58
C THR A 157 17.34 9.00 18.79
N VAL A 158 17.84 8.89 20.03
CA VAL A 158 18.94 7.98 20.38
C VAL A 158 18.51 6.53 20.13
N HIS A 159 17.31 6.13 20.58
CA HIS A 159 16.79 4.78 20.35
C HIS A 159 16.66 4.42 18.86
N VAL A 160 16.16 5.34 18.03
CA VAL A 160 16.01 5.11 16.59
C VAL A 160 17.38 4.98 15.91
N ARG A 161 18.35 5.82 16.29
CA ARG A 161 19.72 5.77 15.74
C ARG A 161 20.42 4.45 16.09
N VAL A 162 20.36 4.02 17.36
CA VAL A 162 20.94 2.74 17.79
C VAL A 162 20.25 1.55 17.08
N ARG A 163 18.92 1.56 16.96
CA ARG A 163 18.19 0.52 16.21
C ARG A 163 18.56 0.48 14.72
N ALA A 164 18.90 1.63 14.14
CA ALA A 164 19.39 1.74 12.77
C ALA A 164 20.87 1.31 12.64
N GLY A 165 21.49 0.77 13.69
CA GLY A 165 22.86 0.26 13.69
C GLY A 165 23.93 1.33 13.83
N TRP A 166 23.60 2.54 14.30
CA TRP A 166 24.59 3.58 14.55
C TRP A 166 25.40 3.22 15.79
N SER A 167 26.68 3.61 15.82
CA SER A 167 27.45 3.52 17.06
C SER A 167 26.83 4.44 18.12
N LEU A 168 27.06 4.15 19.40
CA LEU A 168 26.52 4.97 20.47
C LEU A 168 27.01 6.43 20.41
N GLU A 169 28.27 6.64 20.02
CA GLU A 169 28.86 7.97 19.79
C GLU A 169 28.17 8.72 18.65
N GLN A 170 27.87 8.04 17.54
CA GLN A 170 27.11 8.60 16.43
C GLN A 170 25.66 8.88 16.84
N ALA A 171 25.06 7.99 17.64
CA ALA A 171 23.70 8.12 18.13
C ALA A 171 23.55 9.34 19.06
N ALA A 172 24.56 9.57 19.91
CA ALA A 172 24.69 10.72 20.80
C ALA A 172 25.08 12.03 20.07
N GLY A 173 25.46 11.96 18.78
CA GLY A 173 25.80 13.14 17.99
C GLY A 173 27.23 13.67 18.20
N ILE A 174 28.10 12.89 18.86
CA ILE A 174 29.52 13.24 19.05
C ILE A 174 30.26 13.12 17.72
N THR A 175 30.00 12.04 16.98
CA THR A 175 30.56 11.80 15.66
C THR A 175 29.51 12.03 14.57
N PRO A 176 29.92 12.44 13.36
CA PRO A 176 29.00 12.69 12.27
C PRO A 176 28.21 11.42 11.89
N PRO A 177 27.00 11.57 11.33
CA PRO A 177 26.15 10.45 10.97
C PRO A 177 26.85 9.53 9.94
N PRO A 178 26.61 8.20 10.00
CA PRO A 178 27.19 7.28 9.04
C PRO A 178 26.77 7.66 7.62
N LYS A 179 27.74 7.61 6.68
CA LYS A 179 27.47 7.88 5.25
C LYS A 179 26.42 6.90 4.76
N ARG A 180 25.25 7.40 4.35
CA ARG A 180 24.17 6.57 3.79
C ARG A 180 24.66 5.96 2.47
N THR A 181 24.98 4.68 2.47
CA THR A 181 25.10 3.92 1.23
C THR A 181 23.69 3.71 0.70
N ARG A 182 23.36 4.35 -0.44
CA ARG A 182 22.12 4.01 -1.14
C ARG A 182 22.34 2.61 -1.71
N SER A 183 21.74 1.59 -1.08
CA SER A 183 21.72 0.23 -1.63
C SER A 183 20.81 0.21 -2.86
N GLY A 184 21.35 0.67 -3.99
CA GLY A 184 20.71 0.50 -5.29
C GLY A 184 20.80 -0.96 -5.74
N LYS A 185 19.91 -1.35 -6.66
CA LYS A 185 20.09 -2.62 -7.39
C LYS A 185 21.36 -2.53 -8.23
N SER A 186 22.25 -3.51 -8.09
CA SER A 186 23.41 -3.66 -8.97
C SER A 186 22.99 -4.33 -10.28
N PHE A 187 23.58 -3.91 -11.39
CA PHE A 187 23.31 -4.45 -12.73
C PHE A 187 24.57 -5.18 -13.23
N GLN A 188 24.40 -6.36 -13.82
CA GLN A 188 25.47 -7.08 -14.50
C GLN A 188 25.17 -7.08 -15.99
N VAL A 189 26.03 -6.44 -16.78
CA VAL A 189 25.86 -6.28 -18.23
C VAL A 189 27.22 -6.46 -18.88
N ALA A 190 27.29 -7.31 -19.92
CA ALA A 190 28.51 -7.60 -20.69
C ALA A 190 29.73 -8.01 -19.82
N GLY A 191 29.49 -8.74 -18.72
CA GLY A 191 30.56 -9.18 -17.80
C GLY A 191 31.04 -8.11 -16.80
N LEU A 192 30.52 -6.88 -16.87
CA LEU A 192 30.80 -5.81 -15.92
C LEU A 192 29.69 -5.69 -14.88
N THR A 193 30.06 -5.45 -13.62
CA THR A 193 29.11 -5.23 -12.53
C THR A 193 29.05 -3.76 -12.17
N PHE A 194 27.87 -3.16 -12.30
CA PHE A 194 27.61 -1.77 -11.99
C PHE A 194 26.84 -1.65 -10.66
N PRO A 195 27.28 -0.79 -9.72
CA PRO A 195 26.65 -0.64 -8.42
C PRO A 195 25.31 0.12 -8.47
N SER A 196 25.01 0.79 -9.58
CA SER A 196 23.78 1.55 -9.74
C SER A 196 23.33 1.66 -11.20
N GLU A 197 22.03 1.91 -11.38
CA GLU A 197 21.44 2.26 -12.69
C GLU A 197 22.15 3.48 -13.30
N LYS A 198 22.49 4.48 -12.49
CA LYS A 198 23.15 5.69 -12.95
C LYS A 198 24.54 5.41 -13.52
N SER A 199 25.37 4.64 -12.80
CA SER A 199 26.70 4.25 -13.28
C SER A 199 26.65 3.39 -14.55
N LEU A 200 25.60 2.58 -14.71
CA LEU A 200 25.36 1.80 -15.92
C LEU A 200 25.04 2.73 -17.10
N CYS A 201 24.07 3.62 -16.91
CA CYS A 201 23.62 4.59 -17.90
C CYS A 201 24.74 5.56 -18.33
N ASP A 202 25.53 6.05 -17.38
CA ASP A 202 26.67 6.94 -17.64
C ASP A 202 27.77 6.25 -18.48
N TYR A 203 27.99 4.94 -18.27
CA TYR A 203 28.99 4.17 -19.04
C TYR A 203 28.54 3.92 -20.48
N PHE A 204 27.28 3.55 -20.68
CA PHE A 204 26.72 3.28 -22.01
C PHE A 204 26.20 4.53 -22.73
N GLY A 205 26.23 5.70 -22.09
CA GLY A 205 25.78 6.96 -22.68
C GLY A 205 24.26 7.06 -22.90
N VAL A 206 23.46 6.37 -22.08
CA VAL A 206 21.99 6.36 -22.16
C VAL A 206 21.42 7.20 -21.02
N ASP A 207 20.39 8.00 -21.29
CA ASP A 207 19.72 8.75 -20.22
C ASP A 207 18.99 7.80 -19.24
N PRO A 208 19.15 7.96 -17.91
CA PRO A 208 18.51 7.09 -16.92
C PRO A 208 16.98 7.07 -16.99
N CYS A 209 16.33 8.16 -17.40
CA CYS A 209 14.88 8.18 -17.57
C CYS A 209 14.47 7.31 -18.76
N THR A 210 15.20 7.42 -19.87
CA THR A 210 14.98 6.58 -21.06
C THR A 210 15.21 5.10 -20.75
N PHE A 211 16.29 4.77 -20.04
CA PHE A 211 16.56 3.39 -19.61
C PHE A 211 15.43 2.83 -18.73
N ARG A 212 14.96 3.59 -17.73
CA ARG A 212 13.84 3.17 -16.87
C ARG A 212 12.55 2.97 -17.65
N GLN A 213 12.23 3.89 -18.58
CA GLN A 213 11.07 3.73 -19.45
C GLN A 213 11.15 2.44 -20.28
N ARG A 214 12.31 2.15 -20.89
CA ARG A 214 12.54 0.95 -21.70
C ARG A 214 12.37 -0.33 -20.87
N VAL A 215 12.98 -0.40 -19.68
CA VAL A 215 12.92 -1.60 -18.83
C VAL A 215 11.55 -1.76 -18.15
N GLN A 216 10.99 -0.68 -17.58
CA GLN A 216 9.81 -0.76 -16.72
C GLN A 216 8.49 -0.66 -17.47
N TRP A 217 8.40 0.18 -18.51
CA TRP A 217 7.14 0.44 -19.23
C TRP A 217 7.07 -0.32 -20.54
N CYS A 218 8.20 -0.50 -21.22
CA CYS A 218 8.27 -1.26 -22.47
C CYS A 218 8.66 -2.72 -22.27
N ASN A 219 9.03 -3.13 -21.05
CA ASN A 219 9.46 -4.50 -20.70
C ASN A 219 10.64 -5.01 -21.54
N TRP A 220 11.60 -4.14 -21.87
CA TRP A 220 12.81 -4.50 -22.62
C TRP A 220 13.82 -5.19 -21.70
N GLY A 221 14.62 -6.11 -22.26
CA GLY A 221 15.78 -6.66 -21.60
C GLY A 221 16.79 -5.57 -21.25
N VAL A 222 17.65 -5.78 -20.24
CA VAL A 222 18.63 -4.77 -19.80
C VAL A 222 19.60 -4.41 -20.93
N ASP A 223 20.07 -5.41 -21.68
CA ASP A 223 21.00 -5.22 -22.80
C ASP A 223 20.34 -4.48 -23.98
N GLU A 224 19.07 -4.79 -24.26
CA GLU A 224 18.25 -4.11 -25.26
C GLU A 224 17.96 -2.66 -24.85
N ALA A 225 17.67 -2.41 -23.56
CA ALA A 225 17.38 -1.09 -23.02
C ALA A 225 18.59 -0.15 -23.10
N LEU A 226 19.81 -0.72 -23.02
CA LEU A 226 21.07 -0.01 -23.20
C LEU A 226 21.45 0.19 -24.67
N GLY A 227 20.73 -0.43 -25.61
CA GLY A 227 21.00 -0.31 -27.05
C GLY A 227 22.15 -1.21 -27.54
N LEU A 228 22.50 -2.26 -26.79
CA LEU A 228 23.53 -3.23 -27.20
C LEU A 228 23.01 -4.24 -28.25
N VAL A 229 21.69 -4.35 -28.39
CA VAL A 229 21.02 -5.19 -29.39
C VAL A 229 20.07 -4.31 -30.19
N GLU A 230 20.26 -4.22 -31.49
CA GLU A 230 19.32 -3.55 -32.40
C GLU A 230 18.02 -4.38 -32.49
N ARG A 231 16.87 -3.72 -32.37
CA ARG A 231 15.55 -4.35 -32.58
C ARG A 231 14.97 -3.90 -33.91
N ASP A 232 14.19 -4.79 -34.53
CA ASP A 232 13.29 -4.41 -35.62
C ASP A 232 12.30 -3.36 -35.11
N ASN A 233 12.45 -2.13 -35.61
CA ASN A 233 11.56 -1.04 -35.26
C ASN A 233 10.20 -1.29 -35.93
N PRO A 234 9.11 -1.54 -35.17
CA PRO A 234 7.79 -1.80 -35.75
C PRO A 234 7.23 -0.57 -36.49
N HIS A 235 7.88 0.58 -36.35
CA HIS A 235 7.51 1.81 -37.03
C HIS A 235 8.33 2.07 -38.30
N LYS A 236 9.21 1.14 -38.73
CA LYS A 236 9.96 1.30 -39.98
C LYS A 236 8.99 1.55 -41.13
N LEU A 237 9.22 2.62 -41.87
CA LEU A 237 8.34 3.08 -42.94
C LEU A 237 9.14 3.13 -44.23
N VAL A 238 8.63 2.49 -45.28
CA VAL A 238 9.19 2.61 -46.62
C VAL A 238 8.34 3.61 -47.40
N LEU A 239 8.95 4.71 -47.85
CA LEU A 239 8.32 5.71 -48.70
C LEU A 239 9.15 5.85 -49.97
N ALA A 240 8.53 5.62 -51.13
CA ALA A 240 9.15 5.79 -52.45
C ALA A 240 10.58 5.18 -52.52
N ASP A 241 10.69 3.89 -52.16
CA ASP A 241 11.93 3.10 -52.16
C ASP A 241 13.04 3.55 -51.19
N GLN A 242 12.70 4.40 -50.21
CA GLN A 242 13.58 4.78 -49.11
C GLN A 242 13.03 4.29 -47.77
N GLU A 243 13.89 3.69 -46.96
CA GLU A 243 13.55 3.20 -45.62
C GLU A 243 13.82 4.28 -44.56
N TYR A 244 12.85 4.45 -43.66
CA TYR A 244 12.90 5.42 -42.57
C TYR A 244 12.60 4.75 -41.23
N ASP A 245 13.24 5.21 -40.16
CA ASP A 245 13.05 4.67 -38.80
C ASP A 245 11.75 5.16 -38.11
N GLY A 246 10.78 5.58 -38.91
CA GLY A 246 9.48 6.05 -38.44
C GLY A 246 9.00 7.33 -39.10
N LEU A 247 7.74 7.66 -38.82
CA LEU A 247 7.08 8.84 -39.37
C LEU A 247 7.84 10.14 -39.08
N ALA A 248 8.43 10.26 -37.89
CA ALA A 248 9.18 11.45 -37.48
C ALA A 248 10.50 11.60 -38.24
N ASP A 249 11.14 10.49 -38.58
CA ASP A 249 12.38 10.50 -39.35
C ASP A 249 12.13 10.84 -40.81
N ALA A 250 11.13 10.19 -41.42
CA ALA A 250 10.62 10.55 -42.74
C ALA A 250 10.23 12.04 -42.84
N CYS A 251 9.60 12.61 -41.80
CA CYS A 251 9.26 14.03 -41.76
C CYS A 251 10.48 14.95 -41.72
N ARG A 252 11.54 14.59 -40.98
CA ARG A 252 12.78 15.36 -40.94
C ARG A 252 13.51 15.31 -42.28
N SER A 253 13.67 14.12 -42.86
CA SER A 253 14.39 13.91 -44.11
C SER A 253 13.68 14.56 -45.31
N LEU A 254 12.34 14.48 -45.37
CA LEU A 254 11.54 15.09 -46.44
C LEU A 254 11.12 16.54 -46.14
N GLY A 255 11.55 17.11 -45.01
CA GLY A 255 11.28 18.50 -44.62
C GLY A 255 9.79 18.83 -44.42
N LYS A 256 8.99 17.87 -43.97
CA LYS A 256 7.54 18.02 -43.76
C LYS A 256 7.20 18.16 -42.27
N PRO A 257 6.29 19.08 -41.88
CA PRO A 257 5.87 19.20 -40.49
C PRO A 257 5.06 17.97 -40.05
N LEU A 258 5.53 17.30 -39.00
CA LEU A 258 4.96 16.05 -38.47
C LEU A 258 3.46 16.13 -38.20
N GLU A 259 3.00 17.26 -37.67
CA GLU A 259 1.59 17.45 -37.31
C GLU A 259 0.68 17.48 -38.54
N LYS A 260 1.16 18.03 -39.66
CA LYS A 260 0.42 18.07 -40.93
C LYS A 260 0.31 16.67 -41.52
N VAL A 261 1.40 15.90 -41.48
CA VAL A 261 1.42 14.51 -41.95
C VAL A 261 0.49 13.65 -41.09
N ARG A 262 0.54 13.77 -39.76
CA ARG A 262 -0.38 13.08 -38.83
C ARG A 262 -1.84 13.43 -39.10
N SER A 263 -2.15 14.72 -39.30
CA SER A 263 -3.50 15.17 -39.63
C SER A 263 -4.01 14.58 -40.95
N ARG A 264 -3.15 14.49 -41.97
CA ARG A 264 -3.45 13.85 -43.26
C ARG A 264 -3.72 12.36 -43.09
N LEU A 265 -2.83 11.63 -42.39
CA LEU A 265 -3.02 10.20 -42.09
C LEU A 265 -4.30 9.94 -41.29
N ALA A 266 -4.59 10.75 -40.28
CA ALA A 266 -5.83 10.67 -39.49
C ALA A 266 -7.09 10.96 -40.33
N SER A 267 -6.94 11.74 -41.40
CA SER A 267 -7.99 12.02 -42.39
C SER A 267 -8.08 10.93 -43.47
N GLY A 268 -7.37 9.81 -43.31
CA GLY A 268 -7.40 8.65 -44.19
C GLY A 268 -6.51 8.76 -45.44
N TRP A 269 -5.54 9.68 -45.46
CA TRP A 269 -4.59 9.79 -46.57
C TRP A 269 -3.61 8.62 -46.52
N SER A 270 -3.16 8.14 -47.68
CA SER A 270 -2.08 7.16 -47.73
C SER A 270 -0.76 7.76 -47.23
N HIS A 271 0.21 6.92 -46.89
CA HIS A 271 1.53 7.41 -46.48
C HIS A 271 2.19 8.22 -47.62
N LEU A 272 2.14 7.76 -48.87
CA LEU A 272 2.71 8.50 -50.01
C LEU A 272 1.98 9.83 -50.26
N GLU A 273 0.65 9.85 -50.14
CA GLU A 273 -0.15 11.08 -50.27
C GLU A 273 0.13 12.07 -49.13
N ALA A 274 0.27 11.57 -47.88
CA ALA A 274 0.46 12.42 -46.71
C ALA A 274 1.78 13.21 -46.77
N PHE A 275 2.80 12.64 -47.42
CA PHE A 275 4.11 13.25 -47.67
C PHE A 275 4.16 14.08 -48.98
N ASP A 276 3.05 14.20 -49.70
CA ASP A 276 2.95 14.87 -51.01
C ASP A 276 3.81 14.21 -52.11
N LEU A 277 4.08 12.90 -52.00
CA LEU A 277 4.84 12.13 -53.01
C LEU A 277 3.95 11.64 -54.16
N GLU A 278 2.66 11.45 -53.89
CA GLU A 278 1.65 11.13 -54.91
C GLU A 278 0.49 12.13 -54.86
N PRO A 279 -0.06 12.54 -56.02
CA PRO A 279 -1.25 13.37 -56.05
C PRO A 279 -2.44 12.58 -55.51
N ARG A 280 -3.20 13.21 -54.60
CA ARG A 280 -4.39 12.60 -54.03
C ARG A 280 -5.41 12.29 -55.14
N ALA A 281 -5.87 11.05 -55.21
CA ALA A 281 -7.00 10.70 -56.07
C ALA A 281 -8.20 11.62 -55.73
N PRO A 282 -8.93 12.15 -56.74
CA PRO A 282 -10.07 13.01 -56.46
C PRO A 282 -11.08 12.24 -55.63
N LEU A 283 -11.29 12.67 -54.38
CA LEU A 283 -12.36 12.15 -53.56
C LEU A 283 -13.68 12.37 -54.29
N GLN A 284 -14.50 11.32 -54.47
CA GLN A 284 -15.94 11.50 -54.52
C GLN A 284 -16.31 12.35 -53.30
N GLN A 285 -16.86 13.54 -53.55
CA GLN A 285 -17.13 14.53 -52.52
C GLN A 285 -18.07 13.93 -51.47
N GLN A 286 -17.52 13.41 -50.38
CA GLN A 286 -18.29 13.32 -49.16
C GLN A 286 -18.47 14.75 -48.64
N PRO A 287 -19.70 15.16 -48.30
CA PRO A 287 -19.96 16.52 -47.85
C PRO A 287 -19.09 16.80 -46.63
N VAL A 288 -18.22 17.79 -46.75
CA VAL A 288 -17.39 18.27 -45.65
C VAL A 288 -18.33 18.73 -44.53
N VAL A 289 -18.47 17.93 -43.47
CA VAL A 289 -19.12 18.38 -42.24
C VAL A 289 -18.16 19.37 -41.58
N ARG A 290 -18.14 20.61 -42.08
CA ARG A 290 -17.54 21.73 -41.36
C ARG A 290 -18.28 21.84 -40.04
N SER A 291 -17.57 21.89 -38.91
CA SER A 291 -18.19 22.26 -37.65
C SER A 291 -18.78 23.66 -37.82
N ARG A 292 -20.11 23.76 -37.91
CA ARG A 292 -20.82 25.03 -38.09
C ARG A 292 -20.42 25.96 -36.94
N ARG A 293 -19.84 27.12 -37.26
CA ARG A 293 -19.48 28.13 -36.24
C ARG A 293 -20.77 28.69 -35.64
N LYS A 294 -20.66 29.34 -34.47
CA LYS A 294 -21.78 29.96 -33.75
C LYS A 294 -22.59 30.93 -34.63
N ASP A 295 -21.94 31.49 -35.64
CA ASP A 295 -22.50 32.47 -36.57
C ASP A 295 -23.32 31.84 -37.71
N ASP A 296 -23.16 30.54 -37.99
CA ASP A 296 -23.88 29.84 -39.08
C ASP A 296 -25.32 29.46 -38.71
N PHE A 297 -25.72 29.65 -37.43
CA PHE A 297 -27.08 29.36 -36.96
C PHE A 297 -28.04 30.52 -37.24
N PHE A 298 -27.55 31.73 -37.48
CA PHE A 298 -28.39 32.91 -37.71
C PHE A 298 -28.26 33.40 -39.16
N PRO A 299 -29.33 33.96 -39.75
CA PRO A 299 -30.67 34.16 -39.18
C PRO A 299 -31.50 32.88 -39.16
N VAL A 300 -32.32 32.70 -38.13
CA VAL A 300 -33.17 31.51 -37.95
C VAL A 300 -34.63 31.90 -37.77
N LEU A 301 -35.53 31.14 -38.37
CA LEU A 301 -36.98 31.35 -38.26
C LEU A 301 -37.54 30.35 -37.25
N ILE A 302 -38.14 30.85 -36.18
CA ILE A 302 -38.72 30.03 -35.10
C ILE A 302 -40.16 30.51 -34.92
N ALA A 303 -41.13 29.62 -35.08
CA ALA A 303 -42.57 29.92 -34.93
C ALA A 303 -43.08 31.11 -35.78
N GLY A 304 -42.51 31.32 -36.97
CA GLY A 304 -42.91 32.43 -37.86
C GLY A 304 -42.09 33.72 -37.68
N GLU A 305 -41.30 33.84 -36.61
CA GLU A 305 -40.48 35.03 -36.33
C GLU A 305 -39.00 34.79 -36.66
N GLN A 306 -38.35 35.81 -37.25
CA GLN A 306 -36.93 35.75 -37.61
C GLN A 306 -36.06 36.28 -36.46
N PHE A 307 -35.14 35.44 -35.99
CA PHE A 307 -34.18 35.76 -34.94
C PHE A 307 -32.78 35.86 -35.53
N CYS A 308 -32.06 36.91 -35.15
CA CYS A 308 -30.68 37.17 -35.59
C CYS A 308 -29.66 36.87 -34.49
N SER A 309 -30.12 36.57 -33.26
CA SER A 309 -29.25 36.28 -32.12
C SER A 309 -29.90 35.35 -31.11
N GLY A 310 -29.08 34.52 -30.47
CA GLY A 310 -29.52 33.63 -29.39
C GLY A 310 -30.02 34.39 -28.17
N VAL A 311 -29.61 35.65 -28.01
CA VAL A 311 -30.13 36.54 -26.95
C VAL A 311 -31.56 36.97 -27.24
N GLN A 312 -31.93 37.16 -28.52
CA GLN A 312 -33.31 37.47 -28.89
C GLN A 312 -34.22 36.26 -28.64
N ILE A 313 -33.77 35.06 -29.00
CA ILE A 313 -34.48 33.80 -28.71
C ILE A 313 -34.66 33.64 -27.20
N ALA A 314 -33.60 33.83 -26.42
CA ALA A 314 -33.64 33.72 -24.96
C ALA A 314 -34.66 34.69 -24.33
N ARG A 315 -34.71 35.94 -24.79
CA ARG A 315 -35.67 36.95 -24.30
C ARG A 315 -37.11 36.65 -24.71
N HIS A 316 -37.32 36.22 -25.95
CA HIS A 316 -38.67 35.96 -26.48
C HIS A 316 -39.30 34.72 -25.83
N PHE A 317 -38.54 33.64 -25.67
CA PHE A 317 -39.03 32.37 -25.10
C PHE A 317 -38.80 32.25 -23.57
N GLY A 318 -38.30 33.29 -22.90
CA GLY A 318 -38.05 33.27 -21.46
C GLY A 318 -37.00 32.23 -21.02
N LEU A 319 -36.01 31.95 -21.87
CA LEU A 319 -34.95 30.96 -21.62
C LEU A 319 -33.66 31.63 -21.16
N GLU A 320 -32.83 30.91 -20.41
CA GLU A 320 -31.50 31.39 -20.08
C GLU A 320 -30.60 31.39 -21.34
N VAL A 321 -29.86 32.48 -21.54
CA VAL A 321 -28.93 32.63 -22.68
C VAL A 321 -27.92 31.48 -22.74
N ALA A 322 -27.52 30.95 -21.59
CA ALA A 322 -26.63 29.79 -21.47
C ALA A 322 -27.29 28.51 -22.02
N THR A 323 -28.57 28.27 -21.72
CA THR A 323 -29.33 27.12 -22.23
C THR A 323 -29.47 27.19 -23.74
N VAL A 324 -29.87 28.34 -24.27
CA VAL A 324 -29.98 28.55 -25.74
C VAL A 324 -28.62 28.34 -26.42
N SER A 325 -27.55 28.92 -25.86
CA SER A 325 -26.18 28.74 -26.38
C SER A 325 -25.72 27.28 -26.36
N TYR A 326 -26.07 26.55 -25.30
CA TYR A 326 -25.77 25.12 -25.19
C TYR A 326 -26.51 24.31 -26.26
N ARG A 327 -27.81 24.56 -26.45
CA ARG A 327 -28.65 23.86 -27.44
C ARG A 327 -28.15 24.10 -28.88
N ILE A 328 -27.78 25.34 -29.21
CA ILE A 328 -27.17 25.69 -30.51
C ILE A 328 -25.85 24.94 -30.73
N ARG A 329 -24.96 24.92 -29.73
CA ARG A 329 -23.66 24.22 -29.82
C ARG A 329 -23.81 22.71 -30.02
N ARG A 330 -24.90 22.14 -29.51
CA ARG A 330 -25.24 20.72 -29.65
C ARG A 330 -26.02 20.43 -30.94
N SER A 331 -26.15 21.42 -31.84
CA SER A 331 -26.84 21.32 -33.12
C SER A 331 -28.30 20.89 -33.00
N TRP A 332 -29.02 21.42 -32.01
CA TRP A 332 -30.46 21.18 -31.85
C TRP A 332 -31.23 21.92 -32.95
N THR A 333 -32.45 21.43 -33.25
CA THR A 333 -33.29 22.13 -34.23
C THR A 333 -33.75 23.49 -33.68
N PRO A 334 -34.08 24.47 -34.54
CA PRO A 334 -34.51 25.79 -34.08
C PRO A 334 -35.69 25.77 -33.08
N GLU A 335 -36.65 24.87 -33.28
CA GLU A 335 -37.80 24.68 -32.40
C GLU A 335 -37.43 24.02 -31.05
N GLU A 336 -36.47 23.10 -31.06
CA GLU A 336 -35.91 22.50 -29.83
C GLU A 336 -35.05 23.50 -29.06
N VAL A 337 -34.32 24.38 -29.75
CA VAL A 337 -33.52 25.46 -29.14
C VAL A 337 -34.43 26.39 -28.35
N ALA A 338 -35.55 26.80 -28.96
CA ALA A 338 -36.58 27.61 -28.31
C ALA A 338 -37.42 26.85 -27.28
N GLY A 339 -37.27 25.52 -27.16
CA GLY A 339 -37.99 24.71 -26.18
C GLY A 339 -39.46 24.48 -26.51
N ILE A 340 -39.90 24.78 -27.74
CA ILE A 340 -41.27 24.54 -28.22
C ILE A 340 -41.51 23.04 -28.36
N ARG A 341 -40.50 22.32 -28.88
CA ARG A 341 -40.53 20.86 -28.98
C ARG A 341 -39.64 20.24 -27.90
N PRO A 342 -40.18 19.37 -27.02
CA PRO A 342 -39.35 18.60 -26.10
C PRO A 342 -38.52 17.59 -26.91
N ARG A 343 -37.21 17.56 -26.66
CA ARG A 343 -36.31 16.60 -27.31
C ARG A 343 -36.52 15.22 -26.68
N GLU A 344 -36.77 14.20 -27.50
CA GLU A 344 -36.66 12.81 -27.08
C GLU A 344 -35.21 12.55 -26.64
N ALA A 345 -35.02 12.20 -25.37
CA ALA A 345 -33.70 11.85 -24.86
C ALA A 345 -33.13 10.75 -25.77
N LEU A 346 -31.93 10.95 -26.32
CA LEU A 346 -31.21 9.88 -27.00
C LEU A 346 -31.09 8.74 -25.99
N SER A 347 -31.99 7.76 -26.10
CA SER A 347 -31.95 6.54 -25.33
C SER A 347 -30.56 5.98 -25.57
N SER A 348 -29.80 5.93 -24.48
CA SER A 348 -28.43 5.52 -24.52
C SER A 348 -28.36 4.19 -25.26
N ARG A 349 -27.38 4.08 -26.16
CA ARG A 349 -26.76 2.81 -26.59
C ARG A 349 -26.16 2.03 -25.40
N SER A 350 -26.76 2.12 -24.22
CA SER A 350 -26.35 1.41 -23.03
C SER A 350 -26.63 -0.06 -23.26
N LYS A 351 -25.54 -0.82 -23.31
CA LYS A 351 -25.59 -2.29 -23.34
C LYS A 351 -26.48 -2.74 -22.18
N GLN A 352 -27.56 -3.45 -22.51
CA GLN A 352 -28.40 -4.08 -21.51
C GLN A 352 -27.57 -5.13 -20.77
N VAL A 353 -27.81 -5.27 -19.47
CA VAL A 353 -27.05 -6.18 -18.60
C VAL A 353 -28.04 -7.00 -17.80
N GLU A 354 -27.87 -8.31 -17.83
CA GLU A 354 -28.58 -9.23 -16.94
C GLU A 354 -27.73 -9.45 -15.69
N VAL A 355 -28.33 -9.22 -14.51
CA VAL A 355 -27.68 -9.46 -13.22
C VAL A 355 -28.65 -10.28 -12.36
N ALA A 356 -28.24 -11.49 -11.97
CA ALA A 356 -29.04 -12.41 -11.17
C ALA A 356 -30.46 -12.66 -11.74
N GLY A 357 -30.56 -12.85 -13.07
CA GLY A 357 -31.82 -13.09 -13.77
C GLY A 357 -32.70 -11.85 -14.01
N VAL A 358 -32.26 -10.65 -13.60
CA VAL A 358 -32.97 -9.38 -13.84
C VAL A 358 -32.28 -8.59 -14.95
N HIS A 359 -33.03 -8.24 -16.00
CA HIS A 359 -32.53 -7.41 -17.09
C HIS A 359 -32.60 -5.93 -16.75
N TYR A 360 -31.44 -5.26 -16.76
CA TYR A 360 -31.32 -3.83 -16.57
C TYR A 360 -31.03 -3.11 -17.89
N PRO A 361 -31.65 -1.94 -18.15
CA PRO A 361 -31.39 -1.17 -19.37
C PRO A 361 -29.95 -0.65 -19.50
N SER A 362 -29.23 -0.54 -18.38
CA SER A 362 -27.81 -0.20 -18.36
C SER A 362 -27.11 -0.70 -17.10
N MET A 363 -25.80 -0.92 -17.19
CA MET A 363 -24.93 -1.19 -16.04
C MET A 363 -25.06 -0.13 -14.93
N ALA A 364 -25.23 1.14 -15.31
CA ALA A 364 -25.38 2.24 -14.36
C ALA A 364 -26.70 2.17 -13.58
N ILE A 365 -27.79 1.73 -14.22
CA ILE A 365 -29.08 1.51 -13.55
C ILE A 365 -28.97 0.31 -12.60
N ALA A 366 -28.38 -0.81 -13.06
CA ALA A 366 -28.13 -1.98 -12.22
C ALA A 366 -27.35 -1.60 -10.95
N CYS A 367 -26.26 -0.82 -11.09
CA CYS A 367 -25.45 -0.33 -9.98
C CYS A 367 -26.25 0.53 -8.98
N ARG A 368 -27.11 1.43 -9.47
CA ARG A 368 -27.94 2.28 -8.60
C ARG A 368 -28.98 1.45 -7.83
N THR A 369 -29.66 0.52 -8.51
CA THR A 369 -30.69 -0.32 -7.90
C THR A 369 -30.09 -1.25 -6.84
N LEU A 370 -28.96 -1.88 -7.15
CA LEU A 370 -28.26 -2.81 -6.26
C LEU A 370 -27.35 -2.11 -5.24
N LYS A 371 -27.30 -0.77 -5.25
CA LYS A 371 -26.46 0.06 -4.36
C LYS A 371 -24.97 -0.32 -4.39
N VAL A 372 -24.46 -0.76 -5.54
CA VAL A 372 -23.04 -1.05 -5.76
C VAL A 372 -22.41 0.07 -6.59
N GLN A 373 -21.19 0.50 -6.24
CA GLN A 373 -20.50 1.54 -7.01
C GLN A 373 -20.06 1.02 -8.39
N LEU A 374 -20.40 1.77 -9.44
CA LEU A 374 -20.05 1.43 -10.83
C LEU A 374 -18.54 1.23 -11.05
N ARG A 375 -17.71 2.02 -10.36
CA ARG A 375 -16.23 1.88 -10.42
C ARG A 375 -15.77 0.52 -9.90
N THR A 376 -16.37 0.04 -8.82
CA THR A 376 -16.04 -1.26 -8.21
C THR A 376 -16.42 -2.40 -9.14
N VAL A 377 -17.63 -2.35 -9.71
CA VAL A 377 -18.11 -3.35 -10.69
C VAL A 377 -17.20 -3.38 -11.92
N ASN A 378 -16.89 -2.22 -12.52
CA ASN A 378 -16.00 -2.16 -13.69
C ASN A 378 -14.58 -2.66 -13.38
N SER A 379 -14.07 -2.40 -12.18
CA SER A 379 -12.79 -2.93 -11.75
C SER A 379 -12.82 -4.45 -11.66
N ARG A 380 -13.84 -5.03 -11.02
CA ARG A 380 -14.02 -6.48 -10.88
C ARG A 380 -14.13 -7.16 -12.25
N LEU A 381 -14.96 -6.62 -13.14
CA LEU A 381 -15.10 -7.11 -14.52
C LEU A 381 -13.77 -7.04 -15.30
N ARG A 382 -12.97 -5.98 -15.10
CA ARG A 382 -11.64 -5.85 -15.74
C ARG A 382 -10.66 -6.92 -15.26
N TYR A 383 -10.78 -7.37 -14.01
CA TYR A 383 -10.01 -8.48 -13.45
C TYR A 383 -10.65 -9.86 -13.71
N GLY A 384 -11.59 -9.95 -14.66
CA GLY A 384 -12.16 -11.21 -15.12
C GLY A 384 -13.28 -11.80 -14.26
N TRP A 385 -13.83 -11.03 -13.30
CA TRP A 385 -14.95 -11.49 -12.49
C TRP A 385 -16.21 -11.65 -13.35
N SER A 386 -17.04 -12.66 -13.06
CA SER A 386 -18.39 -12.73 -13.62
C SER A 386 -19.23 -11.52 -13.23
N ILE A 387 -20.30 -11.26 -13.99
CA ILE A 387 -21.23 -10.16 -13.67
C ILE A 387 -21.83 -10.36 -12.28
N GLU A 388 -22.25 -11.58 -11.92
CA GLU A 388 -22.86 -11.88 -10.62
C GLU A 388 -21.89 -11.68 -9.46
N ALA A 389 -20.64 -12.14 -9.58
CA ALA A 389 -19.63 -11.88 -8.57
C ALA A 389 -19.21 -10.41 -8.51
N ALA A 390 -19.18 -9.72 -9.65
CA ALA A 390 -18.87 -8.29 -9.69
C ALA A 390 -19.87 -7.47 -8.87
N PHE A 391 -21.14 -7.88 -8.85
CA PHE A 391 -22.20 -7.30 -8.01
C PHE A 391 -22.26 -7.89 -6.58
N GLY A 392 -21.51 -8.96 -6.29
CA GLY A 392 -21.41 -9.57 -4.96
C GLY A 392 -22.45 -10.65 -4.67
N PHE A 393 -23.12 -11.19 -5.70
CA PHE A 393 -24.03 -12.33 -5.54
C PHE A 393 -23.30 -13.67 -5.41
N LYS A 394 -22.08 -13.74 -5.94
CA LYS A 394 -21.16 -14.88 -5.78
C LYS A 394 -19.88 -14.42 -5.12
N GLU A 395 -19.35 -15.24 -4.22
CA GLU A 395 -18.03 -15.00 -3.64
C GLU A 395 -16.97 -15.46 -4.64
N HIS A 396 -16.11 -14.52 -5.06
CA HIS A 396 -15.05 -14.78 -6.02
C HIS A 396 -13.80 -15.25 -5.29
N VAL A 397 -13.46 -16.53 -5.42
CA VAL A 397 -12.31 -17.16 -4.77
C VAL A 397 -11.23 -17.42 -5.80
N VAL A 398 -10.08 -16.77 -5.61
CA VAL A 398 -8.89 -17.00 -6.41
C VAL A 398 -7.99 -18.02 -5.71
N ILE A 399 -7.83 -19.19 -6.32
CA ILE A 399 -6.99 -20.27 -5.80
C ILE A 399 -5.65 -20.25 -6.52
N GLN A 400 -4.58 -20.02 -5.76
CA GLN A 400 -3.20 -20.10 -6.27
C GLN A 400 -2.57 -21.46 -6.01
N HIS A 401 -2.81 -22.01 -4.82
CA HIS A 401 -2.22 -23.26 -4.36
C HIS A 401 -3.26 -24.06 -3.56
N VAL A 402 -3.18 -25.39 -3.68
CA VAL A 402 -3.95 -26.33 -2.86
C VAL A 402 -2.97 -27.18 -2.07
N TYR A 403 -3.28 -27.40 -0.80
CA TYR A 403 -2.46 -28.12 0.16
C TYR A 403 -3.20 -29.36 0.67
N VAL A 404 -2.47 -30.45 0.83
CA VAL A 404 -2.93 -31.63 1.56
C VAL A 404 -2.27 -31.63 2.93
N ILE A 405 -3.07 -31.75 3.98
CA ILE A 405 -2.64 -31.71 5.36
C ILE A 405 -2.89 -33.08 6.00
N THR A 406 -1.82 -33.73 6.44
CA THR A 406 -1.89 -34.94 7.24
C THR A 406 -2.08 -34.54 8.70
N HIS A 407 -3.16 -35.04 9.30
CA HIS A 407 -3.51 -34.84 10.69
C HIS A 407 -2.67 -35.72 11.64
N PRO A 408 -2.69 -35.47 12.96
CA PRO A 408 -2.04 -36.32 13.95
C PRO A 408 -2.54 -37.78 13.94
N ASP A 409 -3.79 -38.01 13.54
CA ASP A 409 -4.45 -39.32 13.43
C ASP A 409 -4.19 -40.04 12.08
N GLN A 410 -3.29 -39.50 11.24
CA GLN A 410 -2.98 -39.95 9.88
C GLN A 410 -4.09 -39.75 8.84
N SER A 411 -5.20 -39.08 9.18
CA SER A 411 -6.16 -38.66 8.16
C SER A 411 -5.61 -37.52 7.29
N GLU A 412 -6.07 -37.42 6.05
CA GLU A 412 -5.68 -36.35 5.12
C GLU A 412 -6.87 -35.42 4.87
N SER A 413 -6.62 -34.11 4.95
CA SER A 413 -7.56 -33.07 4.55
C SER A 413 -6.97 -32.19 3.45
N VAL A 414 -7.82 -31.62 2.60
CA VAL A 414 -7.41 -30.77 1.48
C VAL A 414 -7.94 -29.37 1.68
N THR A 415 -7.08 -28.35 1.55
CA THR A 415 -7.45 -26.94 1.70
C THR A 415 -6.68 -26.05 0.71
N HIS A 416 -7.32 -25.00 0.22
CA HIS A 416 -6.65 -23.92 -0.53
C HIS A 416 -6.21 -22.75 0.36
N ASN A 417 -6.69 -22.68 1.62
CA ASN A 417 -6.36 -21.61 2.56
C ASN A 417 -5.83 -22.18 3.89
N LEU A 418 -4.52 -22.05 4.11
CA LEU A 418 -3.87 -22.48 5.34
C LEU A 418 -4.28 -21.64 6.55
N VAL A 419 -4.65 -20.36 6.37
CA VAL A 419 -5.12 -19.50 7.47
C VAL A 419 -6.41 -20.05 8.05
N ASP A 420 -7.39 -20.31 7.18
CA ASP A 420 -8.70 -20.77 7.61
C ASP A 420 -8.61 -22.16 8.23
N PHE A 421 -7.76 -23.03 7.68
CA PHE A 421 -7.45 -24.30 8.33
C PHE A 421 -6.86 -24.10 9.74
N CYS A 422 -5.85 -23.25 9.89
CA CYS A 422 -5.24 -22.98 11.19
C CYS A 422 -6.25 -22.42 12.20
N ARG A 423 -7.18 -21.56 11.77
CA ARG A 423 -8.25 -21.04 12.65
C ARG A 423 -9.20 -22.15 13.12
N THR A 424 -9.66 -23.01 12.20
CA THR A 424 -10.59 -24.10 12.51
C THR A 424 -9.99 -25.11 13.48
N TYR A 425 -8.69 -25.42 13.35
CA TYR A 425 -7.99 -26.41 14.19
C TYR A 425 -7.18 -25.79 15.34
N GLY A 426 -7.32 -24.49 15.61
CA GLY A 426 -6.66 -23.82 16.74
C GLY A 426 -5.13 -23.73 16.63
N ILE A 427 -4.57 -23.78 15.43
CA ILE A 427 -3.13 -23.66 15.19
C ILE A 427 -2.77 -22.17 15.19
N PRO A 428 -1.84 -21.71 16.07
CA PRO A 428 -1.64 -20.28 16.31
C PRO A 428 -0.97 -19.52 15.15
N ASN A 429 -0.26 -20.21 14.24
CA ASN A 429 0.45 -19.55 13.15
C ASN A 429 0.54 -20.43 11.89
N GLN A 430 -0.04 -19.96 10.79
CA GLN A 430 0.05 -20.60 9.48
C GLN A 430 1.48 -20.79 8.99
N GLY A 431 2.41 -19.88 9.35
CA GLY A 431 3.80 -19.95 8.93
C GLY A 431 4.50 -21.20 9.46
N ASN A 432 4.14 -21.64 10.66
CA ASN A 432 4.70 -22.88 11.22
C ASN A 432 4.23 -24.11 10.46
N LEU A 433 2.98 -24.10 9.97
CA LEU A 433 2.43 -25.16 9.13
C LEU A 433 3.02 -25.10 7.71
N ALA A 434 3.15 -23.92 7.12
CA ALA A 434 3.76 -23.73 5.80
C ALA A 434 5.22 -24.21 5.77
N LEU A 435 5.99 -24.00 6.85
CA LEU A 435 7.37 -24.49 6.95
C LEU A 435 7.49 -26.02 6.94
N THR A 436 6.40 -26.77 7.18
CA THR A 436 6.41 -28.24 7.06
C THR A 436 6.39 -28.71 5.61
N ILE A 437 6.04 -27.84 4.66
CA ILE A 437 6.03 -28.15 3.21
C ILE A 437 7.46 -28.36 2.71
N ASP A 438 8.38 -27.45 3.07
CA ASP A 438 9.75 -27.44 2.56
C ASP A 438 10.73 -28.23 3.44
N THR A 439 10.33 -28.61 4.67
CA THR A 439 11.21 -29.30 5.63
C THR A 439 10.76 -30.75 5.86
N PRO A 440 11.43 -31.75 5.27
CA PRO A 440 11.12 -33.16 5.49
C PRO A 440 11.19 -33.54 6.97
N GLY A 441 10.14 -34.17 7.50
CA GLY A 441 10.08 -34.66 8.89
C GLY A 441 9.59 -33.64 9.92
N ARG A 442 9.46 -32.35 9.57
CA ARG A 442 8.92 -31.34 10.48
C ARG A 442 7.39 -31.48 10.60
N ARG A 443 6.87 -31.49 11.83
CA ARG A 443 5.43 -31.47 12.12
C ARG A 443 5.10 -30.27 12.99
N CYS A 444 3.97 -29.61 12.72
CA CYS A 444 3.45 -28.51 13.52
C CYS A 444 2.25 -29.02 14.31
N PHE A 445 2.37 -29.19 15.64
CA PHE A 445 1.32 -29.79 16.48
C PHE A 445 0.81 -31.15 15.96
N GLY A 446 1.69 -31.95 15.35
CA GLY A 446 1.36 -33.24 14.74
C GLY A 446 0.88 -33.16 13.27
N TYR A 447 0.50 -31.97 12.80
CA TYR A 447 0.10 -31.70 11.42
C TYR A 447 1.28 -31.55 10.47
N LYS A 448 1.12 -32.00 9.23
CA LYS A 448 2.10 -31.82 8.14
C LYS A 448 1.39 -31.41 6.86
N ALA A 449 1.83 -30.32 6.25
CA ALA A 449 1.31 -29.86 4.96
C ALA A 449 2.23 -30.29 3.82
N ARG A 450 1.66 -30.66 2.68
CA ARG A 450 2.33 -30.85 1.38
C ARG A 450 1.55 -30.13 0.29
N ARG A 451 2.19 -29.80 -0.84
CA ARG A 451 1.46 -29.34 -2.03
C ARG A 451 0.65 -30.51 -2.61
N ALA A 452 -0.58 -30.23 -3.04
CA ALA A 452 -1.44 -31.20 -3.69
C ALA A 452 -0.90 -31.55 -5.09
N SER A 453 -1.17 -32.78 -5.55
CA SER A 453 -0.90 -33.19 -6.94
C SER A 453 -1.88 -32.52 -7.90
N VAL A 454 -1.56 -32.50 -9.20
CA VAL A 454 -2.44 -31.89 -10.22
C VAL A 454 -3.84 -32.53 -10.21
N GLU A 455 -3.93 -33.85 -10.05
CA GLU A 455 -5.21 -34.57 -9.97
C GLU A 455 -6.02 -34.22 -8.71
N GLU A 456 -5.35 -34.09 -7.56
CA GLU A 456 -5.97 -33.67 -6.30
C GLU A 456 -6.48 -32.23 -6.38
N VAL A 457 -5.73 -31.33 -7.03
CA VAL A 457 -6.12 -29.94 -7.28
C VAL A 457 -7.37 -29.90 -8.14
N THR A 458 -7.39 -30.60 -9.27
CA THR A 458 -8.54 -30.59 -10.19
C THR A 458 -9.81 -31.09 -9.50
N ARG A 459 -9.76 -32.24 -8.80
CA ARG A 459 -10.91 -32.76 -8.04
C ARG A 459 -11.41 -31.79 -6.97
N TYR A 460 -10.51 -31.08 -6.30
CA TYR A 460 -10.87 -30.13 -5.27
C TYR A 460 -11.50 -28.85 -5.85
N VAL A 461 -10.91 -28.31 -6.92
CA VAL A 461 -11.43 -27.13 -7.61
C VAL A 461 -12.79 -27.42 -8.24
N ASP A 462 -12.98 -28.59 -8.85
CA ASP A 462 -14.25 -28.99 -9.45
C ASP A 462 -15.35 -29.12 -8.39
N ARG A 463 -15.05 -29.71 -7.22
CA ARG A 463 -15.98 -29.74 -6.07
C ARG A 463 -16.38 -28.34 -5.60
N LEU A 464 -15.43 -27.39 -5.59
CA LEU A 464 -15.75 -26.01 -5.22
C LEU A 464 -16.59 -25.30 -6.29
N ARG A 465 -16.41 -25.62 -7.57
CA ARG A 465 -17.21 -25.09 -8.69
C ARG A 465 -18.65 -25.61 -8.71
N GLU A 466 -18.92 -26.77 -8.12
CA GLU A 466 -20.29 -27.29 -7.95
C GLU A 466 -21.13 -26.43 -7.01
N SER A 467 -20.50 -25.60 -6.17
CA SER A 467 -21.21 -24.70 -5.26
C SER A 467 -21.75 -23.47 -6.00
N PRO A 468 -23.08 -23.26 -6.06
CA PRO A 468 -23.67 -22.17 -6.84
C PRO A 468 -23.34 -20.77 -6.30
N GLU A 469 -22.85 -20.68 -5.07
CA GLU A 469 -22.49 -19.42 -4.38
C GLU A 469 -21.05 -18.97 -4.66
N LEU A 470 -20.20 -19.85 -5.23
CA LEU A 470 -18.77 -19.61 -5.41
C LEU A 470 -18.41 -19.47 -6.88
N GLU A 471 -17.66 -18.42 -7.21
CA GLU A 471 -16.94 -18.32 -8.48
C GLU A 471 -15.46 -18.61 -8.23
N VAL A 472 -14.98 -19.76 -8.69
CA VAL A 472 -13.62 -20.23 -8.42
C VAL A 472 -12.73 -20.08 -9.65
N VAL A 473 -11.70 -19.24 -9.52
CA VAL A 473 -10.66 -19.05 -10.53
C VAL A 473 -9.35 -19.66 -10.03
N TYR A 474 -8.74 -20.54 -10.82
CA TYR A 474 -7.45 -21.15 -10.52
C TYR A 474 -6.36 -20.51 -11.40
N GLU A 475 -5.47 -19.70 -10.80
CA GLU A 475 -4.47 -18.89 -11.54
C GLU A 475 -3.34 -19.74 -12.17
N ASN A 476 -3.02 -20.89 -11.57
CA ASN A 476 -1.92 -21.76 -12.00
C ASN A 476 -2.40 -22.99 -12.76
N ALA A 477 -3.40 -22.84 -13.64
CA ALA A 477 -3.80 -23.92 -14.53
C ALA A 477 -2.56 -24.40 -15.32
N PRO A 478 -2.17 -25.68 -15.27
CA PRO A 478 -1.20 -26.19 -16.23
C PRO A 478 -1.79 -25.91 -17.62
N LEU A 479 -1.02 -25.24 -18.46
CA LEU A 479 -1.35 -25.07 -19.87
C LEU A 479 -1.69 -26.46 -20.43
N ALA A 480 -2.94 -26.63 -20.88
CA ALA A 480 -3.41 -27.83 -21.55
C ALA A 480 -2.69 -28.02 -22.89
#